data_AF-A0A223M990-F1
#
_entry.id   AF-A0A223M990-F1
#
_cell.length_a   1.000
_cell.length_b   1.000
_cell.length_c   1.000
_cell.angle_alpha   90.00
_cell.angle_beta   90.00
_cell.angle_gamma   90.00
#
_symmetry.space_group_name_H-M   'P 1'
#
loop_
_entity.id
_entity.type
_entity.pdbx_description
1 polymer ?
#
loop_
_entity_poly.entity_id
_entity_poly.type
_entity_poly.pdbx_seq_one_letter_code
_entity_poly.pdbx_strand_id
1 'polypeptide(L)'
;MIIKILVDSFGTYLIKRRHWIELKKQKIEVLHFNTFKIPFVSGQSFYRNHRKVYIIDGKIAYTGGNNISEEYSSFDKNYGYWMDLNLRLEGEIVQTYCKNFLFHWTKWGKKRYQKKKSMDFAVLKILI
;
A
#
# COMPACT_ATOMS: atom_id res chain seq x y z
N MET A 1 -5.73 -2.07 -17.38
CA MET A 1 -4.75 -1.96 -16.28
C MET A 1 -5.42 -2.38 -14.98
N ILE A 2 -4.74 -3.16 -14.14
CA ILE A 2 -5.26 -3.58 -12.83
C ILE A 2 -4.37 -2.92 -11.76
N ILE A 3 -5.01 -2.20 -10.84
CA ILE A 3 -4.34 -1.52 -9.74
C ILE A 3 -4.89 -2.08 -8.43
N LYS A 4 -3.97 -2.50 -7.56
CA LYS A 4 -4.29 -3.01 -6.23
C LYS A 4 -3.58 -2.20 -5.16
N ILE A 5 -4.33 -1.74 -4.18
CA ILE A 5 -3.85 -0.92 -3.07
C ILE A 5 -4.09 -1.63 -1.75
N LEU A 6 -3.01 -1.95 -1.04
CA LEU A 6 -3.08 -2.42 0.35
C LEU A 6 -2.67 -1.26 1.25
N VAL A 7 -3.61 -0.79 2.07
CA VAL A 7 -3.40 0.33 2.99
C VAL A 7 -3.48 -0.11 4.44
N ASP A 8 -2.82 0.59 5.34
CA ASP A 8 -3.03 0.40 6.78
C ASP A 8 -4.31 1.09 7.22
N SER A 9 -5.17 0.37 7.97
CA SER A 9 -6.45 0.93 8.39
C SER A 9 -6.29 2.13 9.33
N PHE A 10 -5.31 2.10 10.22
CA PHE A 10 -5.11 3.15 11.21
C PHE A 10 -4.43 4.35 10.55
N GLY A 11 -3.43 4.11 9.70
CA GLY A 11 -2.74 5.15 8.93
C GLY A 11 -3.66 5.94 8.02
N THR A 12 -4.73 5.30 7.56
CA THR A 12 -5.70 5.89 6.64
C THR A 12 -7.04 6.22 7.27
N TYR A 13 -7.14 6.18 8.61
CA TYR A 13 -8.40 6.41 9.32
C TYR A 13 -9.02 7.78 9.04
N LEU A 14 -8.19 8.81 8.86
CA LEU A 14 -8.65 10.18 8.59
C LEU A 14 -9.00 10.42 7.12
N ILE A 15 -8.72 9.48 6.20
CA ILE A 15 -9.05 9.63 4.79
C ILE A 15 -10.57 9.57 4.60
N LYS A 16 -11.13 10.67 4.08
CA LYS A 16 -12.58 10.80 3.85
C LYS A 16 -13.10 9.72 2.90
N ARG A 17 -14.26 9.16 3.23
CA ARG A 17 -14.95 8.10 2.46
C ARG A 17 -15.06 8.38 0.96
N ARG A 18 -15.22 9.65 0.57
CA ARG A 18 -15.29 10.08 -0.83
C ARG A 18 -14.10 9.63 -1.68
N HIS A 19 -12.89 9.61 -1.11
CA HIS A 19 -11.68 9.25 -1.84
C HIS A 19 -11.66 7.75 -2.16
N TRP A 20 -12.08 6.90 -1.21
CA TRP A 20 -12.23 5.45 -1.46
C TRP A 20 -13.28 5.14 -2.52
N ILE A 21 -14.38 5.89 -2.53
CA ILE A 21 -15.43 5.76 -3.55
C ILE A 21 -14.86 6.11 -4.92
N GLU A 22 -14.08 7.19 -5.03
CA GLU A 22 -13.48 7.61 -6.29
C GLU A 22 -12.51 6.57 -6.83
N LEU A 23 -11.61 6.04 -6.00
CA LEU A 23 -10.71 4.94 -6.38
C LEU A 23 -11.50 3.72 -6.90
N LYS A 24 -12.58 3.36 -6.22
CA LYS A 24 -13.43 2.23 -6.64
C LYS A 24 -14.12 2.49 -7.98
N LYS A 25 -14.56 3.72 -8.28
CA LYS A 25 -15.13 4.09 -9.59
C LYS A 25 -14.10 3.92 -10.71
N GLN A 26 -12.83 4.20 -10.43
CA GLN A 26 -11.70 3.97 -11.34
C GLN A 26 -11.27 2.49 -11.42
N LYS A 27 -12.07 1.56 -10.87
CA LYS A 27 -11.80 0.10 -10.83
C LYS A 27 -10.50 -0.25 -10.09
N ILE A 28 -10.05 0.61 -9.18
CA ILE A 28 -8.91 0.35 -8.30
C ILE A 28 -9.40 -0.49 -7.12
N GLU A 29 -8.75 -1.63 -6.90
CA GLU A 29 -9.06 -2.50 -5.77
C GLU A 29 -8.31 -1.99 -4.53
N VAL A 30 -9.02 -1.72 -3.44
CA VAL A 30 -8.42 -1.29 -2.18
C VAL A 30 -8.72 -2.32 -1.08
N LEU A 31 -7.69 -2.69 -0.33
CA LEU A 31 -7.76 -3.57 0.81
C LEU A 31 -7.15 -2.87 2.04
N HIS A 32 -7.86 -2.94 3.16
CA HIS A 32 -7.43 -2.38 4.43
C HIS A 32 -6.79 -3.47 5.30
N PHE A 33 -5.53 -3.29 5.66
CA PHE A 33 -4.78 -4.13 6.59
C PHE A 33 -5.24 -3.84 8.02
N ASN A 34 -5.45 -4.91 8.80
CA ASN A 34 -5.77 -4.85 10.22
C ASN A 34 -6.89 -3.84 10.56
N THR A 35 -8.09 -4.08 10.02
CA THR A 35 -9.28 -3.27 10.37
C THR A 35 -9.55 -3.37 11.86
N PHE A 36 -9.19 -2.33 12.60
CA PHE A 36 -9.39 -2.27 14.04
C PHE A 36 -10.87 -2.02 14.35
N LYS A 37 -11.32 -2.52 15.50
CA LYS A 37 -12.63 -2.23 16.07
C LYS A 37 -12.45 -1.26 17.23
N ILE A 38 -13.33 -0.28 17.33
CA ILE A 38 -13.39 0.65 18.47
C ILE A 38 -14.34 0.02 19.52
N PRO A 39 -14.02 0.04 20.82
CA PRO A 39 -12.82 0.65 21.43
C PRO A 39 -11.53 -0.16 21.18
N PHE A 40 -10.36 0.48 21.26
CA PHE A 40 -9.05 -0.13 21.00
C PHE A 40 -8.61 -1.08 22.13
N VAL A 41 -9.38 -2.15 22.39
CA VAL A 41 -9.27 -2.97 23.61
C VAL A 41 -8.11 -3.97 23.58
N SER A 42 -7.33 -4.05 22.49
CA SER A 42 -6.27 -5.06 22.37
C SER A 42 -5.00 -4.52 21.71
N GLY A 43 -3.84 -4.99 22.17
CA GLY A 43 -2.53 -4.68 21.57
C GLY A 43 -2.45 -5.03 20.08
N GLN A 44 -3.31 -5.96 19.60
CA GLN A 44 -3.38 -6.31 18.19
C GLN A 44 -3.86 -5.17 17.29
N SER A 45 -4.62 -4.22 17.86
CA SER A 45 -5.06 -2.99 17.15
C SER A 45 -3.89 -2.07 16.77
N PHE A 46 -2.71 -2.26 17.37
CA PHE A 46 -1.49 -1.49 17.08
C PHE A 46 -0.51 -2.23 16.16
N TYR A 47 -0.85 -3.40 15.63
CA TYR A 47 -0.05 -3.98 14.55
C TYR A 47 -0.28 -3.18 13.27
N ARG A 48 0.79 -2.55 12.77
CA ARG A 48 0.77 -1.63 11.63
C ARG A 48 1.57 -2.16 10.46
N ASN A 49 1.14 -1.83 9.25
CA ASN A 49 1.87 -2.18 8.03
C ASN A 49 2.70 -1.01 7.51
N HIS A 50 3.85 -0.80 8.15
CA HIS A 50 4.73 0.34 7.85
C HIS A 50 5.56 0.22 6.56
N ARG A 51 5.30 -0.81 5.73
CA ARG A 51 6.06 -1.06 4.50
C ARG A 51 5.50 -0.22 3.35
N LYS A 52 6.32 0.67 2.80
CA LYS A 52 6.01 1.46 1.61
C LYS A 52 6.63 0.78 0.40
N VAL A 53 5.80 0.24 -0.48
CA VAL A 53 6.26 -0.56 -1.62
C VAL A 53 5.39 -0.26 -2.84
N TYR A 54 6.02 0.09 -3.94
CA TYR A 54 5.34 0.34 -5.21
C TYR A 54 5.92 -0.63 -6.24
N ILE A 55 5.10 -1.50 -6.82
CA ILE A 55 5.54 -2.48 -7.82
C ILE A 55 4.82 -2.18 -9.12
N ILE A 56 5.54 -2.11 -10.22
CA ILE A 56 5.01 -1.80 -11.55
C ILE A 56 5.30 -3.00 -12.44
N ASP A 57 4.22 -3.59 -12.99
CA ASP A 57 4.23 -4.72 -13.93
C ASP A 57 5.06 -5.94 -13.47
N GLY A 58 5.27 -6.09 -12.15
CA GLY A 58 6.14 -7.13 -11.60
C GLY A 58 7.62 -7.02 -12.00
N LYS A 59 8.04 -5.88 -12.57
CA LYS A 59 9.38 -5.65 -13.14
C LYS A 59 10.19 -4.61 -12.39
N ILE A 60 9.53 -3.59 -11.85
CA ILE A 60 10.15 -2.51 -11.08
C ILE A 60 9.51 -2.47 -9.71
N ALA A 61 10.31 -2.34 -8.66
CA ALA A 61 9.81 -2.03 -7.32
C ALA A 61 10.49 -0.79 -6.75
N TYR A 62 9.73 0.05 -6.08
CA TYR A 62 10.23 1.14 -5.25
C TYR A 62 9.93 0.84 -3.79
N THR A 63 10.86 1.15 -2.90
CA THR A 63 10.70 1.01 -1.46
C THR A 63 11.55 2.03 -0.73
N GLY A 64 11.16 2.43 0.47
CA GLY A 64 11.91 3.42 1.25
C GLY A 64 11.12 3.97 2.43
N GLY A 65 11.50 5.16 2.90
CA GLY A 65 10.82 5.84 4.00
C GLY A 65 9.61 6.68 3.58
N ASN A 66 9.48 7.04 2.30
CA ASN A 66 8.38 7.89 1.84
C ASN A 66 7.09 7.11 1.62
N ASN A 67 6.02 7.66 2.17
CA ASN A 67 4.66 7.36 1.73
C ASN A 67 4.32 8.13 0.43
N ILE A 68 3.10 7.98 -0.07
CA ILE A 68 2.57 8.84 -1.14
C ILE A 68 1.74 9.95 -0.53
N SER A 69 2.33 11.13 -0.44
CA SER A 69 1.69 12.35 0.04
C SER A 69 2.42 13.57 -0.51
N GLU A 70 1.74 14.72 -0.57
CA GLU A 70 2.34 16.00 -0.94
C GLU A 70 3.41 16.45 0.06
N GLU A 71 3.33 15.98 1.30
CA GLU A 71 4.29 16.23 2.40
C GLU A 71 5.74 15.93 2.02
N TYR A 72 5.96 14.89 1.20
CA TYR A 72 7.29 14.44 0.79
C TYR A 72 7.83 15.20 -0.42
N SER A 73 7.05 16.08 -1.02
CA SER A 73 7.46 16.82 -2.22
C SER A 73 8.45 17.94 -1.92
N SER A 74 8.62 18.31 -0.65
CA SER A 74 9.41 19.48 -0.20
C SER A 74 8.99 20.83 -0.83
N PHE A 75 7.85 20.87 -1.54
CA PHE A 75 7.31 22.09 -2.13
C PHE A 75 6.25 22.76 -1.26
N ASP A 76 5.71 22.05 -0.26
CA ASP A 76 4.72 22.59 0.66
C ASP A 76 5.40 23.33 1.82
N LYS A 77 5.07 24.62 1.94
CA LYS A 77 5.57 25.51 3.01
C LYS A 77 5.17 25.05 4.41
N ASN A 78 4.09 24.30 4.54
CA ASN A 78 3.59 23.80 5.83
C ASN A 78 4.38 22.59 6.34
N TYR A 79 4.97 21.80 5.45
CA TYR A 79 5.72 20.59 5.79
C TYR A 79 7.24 20.79 5.73
N GLY A 80 7.69 21.81 5.01
CA GLY A 80 9.10 22.16 4.91
C GLY A 80 9.90 21.16 4.06
N TYR A 81 11.22 21.15 4.25
CA TYR A 81 12.12 20.27 3.52
C TYR A 81 12.11 18.86 4.14
N TRP A 82 11.73 17.85 3.36
CA TRP A 82 11.70 16.45 3.80
C TRP A 82 12.84 15.67 3.17
N MET A 83 13.77 15.17 3.99
CA MET A 83 14.85 14.31 3.56
C MET A 83 14.52 12.85 3.85
N ASP A 84 14.47 12.03 2.81
CA ASP A 84 14.25 10.58 2.92
C ASP A 84 14.97 9.84 1.80
N LEU A 85 15.09 8.52 1.95
CA LEU A 85 15.74 7.62 1.00
C LEU A 85 14.72 6.62 0.45
N ASN A 86 14.67 6.54 -0.89
CA ASN A 86 13.95 5.49 -1.60
C ASN A 86 14.88 4.80 -2.59
N LEU A 87 14.67 3.49 -2.74
CA LEU A 87 15.40 2.64 -3.66
C LEU A 87 14.48 2.26 -4.82
N ARG A 88 15.02 2.31 -6.03
CA ARG A 88 14.45 1.64 -7.21
C ARG A 88 15.15 0.30 -7.37
N LEU A 89 14.36 -0.75 -7.50
CA LEU A 89 14.80 -2.13 -7.60
C LEU A 89 14.30 -2.74 -8.92
N GLU A 90 15.17 -3.48 -9.58
CA GLU A 90 14.91 -4.20 -10.82
C GLU A 90 15.51 -5.61 -10.75
N GLY A 91 15.06 -6.51 -11.63
CA GLY A 91 15.50 -7.90 -11.66
C GLY A 91 14.75 -8.80 -10.67
N GLU A 92 15.33 -9.95 -10.35
CA GLU A 92 14.64 -11.03 -9.62
C GLU A 92 14.15 -10.62 -8.23
N ILE A 93 14.80 -9.64 -7.60
CA ILE A 93 14.41 -9.13 -6.28
C ILE A 93 12.98 -8.61 -6.26
N VAL A 94 12.47 -8.08 -7.38
CA VAL A 94 11.09 -7.57 -7.50
C VAL A 94 10.07 -8.68 -7.24
N GLN A 95 10.39 -9.93 -7.59
CA GLN A 95 9.52 -11.08 -7.35
C GLN A 95 9.29 -11.32 -5.85
N THR A 96 10.27 -11.03 -5.00
CA THR A 96 10.12 -11.11 -3.54
C THR A 96 9.09 -10.11 -3.03
N TYR A 97 9.11 -8.88 -3.56
CA TYR A 97 8.11 -7.87 -3.24
C TYR A 97 6.72 -8.26 -3.74
N CYS A 98 6.62 -8.82 -4.96
CA CYS A 98 5.35 -9.33 -5.48
C CYS A 98 4.77 -10.45 -4.60
N LYS A 99 5.60 -11.43 -4.22
CA LYS A 99 5.21 -12.53 -3.33
C LYS A 99 4.77 -12.01 -1.96
N ASN A 100 5.51 -11.05 -1.38
CA ASN A 100 5.13 -10.44 -0.11
C ASN A 100 3.78 -9.72 -0.21
N PHE A 101 3.57 -8.92 -1.27
CA PHE A 101 2.31 -8.24 -1.49
C PHE A 101 1.16 -9.23 -1.65
N LEU A 102 1.30 -10.24 -2.50
CA LEU A 102 0.26 -11.26 -2.73
C LEU A 102 -0.07 -12.04 -1.45
N PHE A 103 0.94 -12.38 -0.64
CA PHE A 103 0.73 -13.02 0.65
C PHE A 103 -0.16 -12.16 1.55
N HIS A 104 0.16 -10.87 1.72
CA HIS A 104 -0.64 -9.97 2.54
C HIS A 104 -2.02 -9.70 1.92
N TRP A 105 -2.10 -9.49 0.62
CA TRP A 105 -3.35 -9.30 -0.11
C TRP A 105 -4.32 -10.47 0.11
N THR A 106 -3.79 -11.69 0.09
CA THR A 106 -4.60 -12.91 0.29
C THR A 106 -4.95 -13.13 1.75
N LYS A 107 -4.02 -12.86 2.67
CA LYS A 107 -4.24 -13.02 4.11
C LYS A 107 -5.30 -12.08 4.65
N TRP A 108 -5.33 -10.83 4.16
CA TRP A 108 -6.25 -9.79 4.64
C TRP A 108 -7.49 -9.64 3.77
N GLY A 109 -7.44 -10.08 2.51
CA GLY A 109 -8.58 -10.10 1.60
C GLY A 109 -9.53 -11.26 1.89
N LYS A 110 -10.84 -11.02 1.77
CA LYS A 110 -11.87 -12.08 1.94
C LYS A 110 -11.90 -13.12 0.82
N LYS A 111 -11.09 -12.98 -0.24
CA LYS A 111 -11.03 -13.90 -1.40
C LYS A 111 -9.67 -14.61 -1.46
N ARG A 112 -9.70 -15.94 -1.45
CA ARG A 112 -8.53 -16.83 -1.56
C ARG A 112 -7.94 -16.71 -2.98
N TYR A 113 -6.67 -16.34 -3.11
CA TYR A 113 -5.98 -16.18 -4.40
C TYR A 113 -5.86 -17.52 -5.13
N GLN A 114 -6.20 -17.55 -6.43
CA GLN A 114 -5.96 -18.69 -7.32
C GLN A 114 -4.63 -18.50 -8.05
N LYS A 115 -3.76 -19.50 -7.94
CA LYS A 115 -2.31 -19.51 -8.29
C LYS A 115 -1.97 -19.29 -9.78
N LYS A 116 -2.90 -18.87 -10.65
CA LYS A 116 -2.80 -19.08 -12.12
C LYS A 116 -2.89 -17.84 -13.04
N LYS A 117 -2.81 -16.60 -12.56
CA LYS A 117 -2.78 -15.41 -13.45
C LYS A 117 -1.45 -14.65 -13.35
N SER A 118 -0.89 -14.34 -14.54
CA SER A 118 0.38 -13.63 -14.75
C SER A 118 0.48 -12.34 -13.95
N MET A 119 1.70 -11.97 -13.60
CA MET A 119 2.06 -10.86 -12.69
C MET A 119 2.10 -9.48 -13.36
N ASP A 120 1.24 -9.23 -14.35
CA ASP A 120 1.20 -7.97 -15.11
C ASP A 120 0.33 -6.92 -14.39
N PHE A 121 0.70 -6.55 -13.16
CA PHE A 121 -0.08 -5.61 -12.33
C PHE A 121 0.78 -4.53 -11.68
N ALA A 122 0.28 -3.30 -11.72
CA ALA A 122 0.74 -2.22 -10.85
C ALA A 122 0.16 -2.43 -9.44
N VAL A 123 1.03 -2.71 -8.48
CA VAL A 123 0.71 -2.85 -7.07
C VAL A 123 1.20 -1.61 -6.35
N LEU A 124 0.28 -0.93 -5.68
CA LEU A 124 0.55 0.32 -4.99
C LEU A 124 0.26 0.10 -3.51
N LYS A 125 1.27 -0.25 -2.71
CA LYS A 125 1.10 -0.43 -1.26
C LYS A 125 1.28 0.92 -0.58
N ILE A 126 0.20 1.50 -0.05
CA ILE A 126 0.18 2.89 0.44
C ILE A 126 -0.30 3.00 1.90
N LEU A 127 0.55 3.68 2.69
CA LEU A 127 0.35 4.44 3.93
C LEU A 127 0.07 3.76 5.29
N ILE A 128 1.10 3.98 6.13
CA ILE A 128 1.37 3.97 7.60
C ILE A 128 1.10 2.71 8.40
#